data_AF-A0AA95MFD8-F1
#
_entry.id   AF-A0AA95MFD8-F1
#
_cell.length_a   1.000
_cell.length_b   1.000
_cell.length_c   1.000
_cell.angle_alpha   90.00
_cell.angle_beta   90.00
_cell.angle_gamma   90.00
#
_symmetry.space_group_name_H-M   'P 1'
#
loop_
_entity.id
_entity.type
_entity.pdbx_description
1 polymer ?
#
loop_
_entity_poly.entity_id
_entity_poly.type
_entity_poly.pdbx_seq_one_letter_code
_entity_poly.pdbx_strand_id
1 'polypeptide(L)' 'MKGTAILFQEQKITFIEDVDHSFYKEIKEQCGCDHCSCKLDEKIVKFDSVSPVFWHEDEVDWDYGY' A
#
# COMPACT_ATOMS: atom_id res chain seq x y z
N MET A 1 2.73 -5.83 13.90
CA MET A 1 1.92 -6.85 13.21
C MET A 1 1.99 -6.49 11.74
N LYS A 2 2.44 -7.43 10.92
CA LYS A 2 2.62 -7.20 9.49
C LYS A 2 1.32 -7.54 8.79
N GLY A 3 0.98 -6.77 7.76
CA GLY A 3 -0.27 -6.90 7.03
C GLY A 3 -0.08 -6.51 5.56
N THR A 4 -1.20 -6.29 4.89
CA THR A 4 -1.25 -5.95 3.47
C THR A 4 -1.73 -4.52 3.28
N ALA A 5 -0.91 -3.69 2.64
CA ALA A 5 -1.30 -2.37 2.15
C ALA A 5 -1.76 -2.48 0.69
N ILE A 6 -2.94 -1.93 0.40
CA ILE A 6 -3.53 -1.90 -0.94
C ILE A 6 -3.56 -0.46 -1.41
N LEU A 7 -2.84 -0.17 -2.49
CA LEU A 7 -2.71 1.15 -3.05
C LEU A 7 -3.43 1.21 -4.39
N PHE A 8 -4.43 2.08 -4.49
CA PHE A 8 -5.10 2.36 -5.75
C PHE A 8 -4.43 3.54 -6.43
N GLN A 9 -3.95 3.30 -7.64
CA GLN A 9 -3.41 4.31 -8.55
C GLN A 9 -4.33 4.39 -9.76
N GLU A 10 -4.26 5.49 -10.52
CA GLU A 10 -5.19 5.73 -11.64
C GLU A 10 -5.32 4.56 -12.63
N GLN A 11 -4.23 3.81 -12.86
CA GLN A 11 -4.20 2.72 -13.84
C GLN A 11 -3.70 1.39 -13.28
N LYS A 12 -3.41 1.29 -11.98
CA LYS A 12 -2.89 0.05 -11.38
C LYS A 12 -3.26 -0.04 -9.91
N ILE A 13 -3.40 -1.27 -9.43
CA ILE A 13 -3.57 -1.57 -8.02
C ILE A 13 -2.30 -2.28 -7.57
N THR A 14 -1.66 -1.73 -6.54
CA THR A 14 -0.45 -2.33 -5.96
C THR A 14 -0.79 -2.93 -4.61
N PHE A 15 -0.50 -4.21 -4.45
CA PHE A 15 -0.62 -4.91 -3.17
C PHE A 15 0.78 -5.06 -2.60
N ILE A 16 0.96 -4.61 -1.36
CA ILE A 16 2.22 -4.72 -0.65
C ILE A 16 1.95 -5.50 0.61
N GLU A 17 2.40 -6.74 0.63
CA GLU A 17 2.27 -7.67 1.74
C GLU A 17 3.50 -7.58 2.66
N ASP A 18 3.42 -8.16 3.86
CA ASP A 18 4.51 -8.19 4.85
C ASP A 18 5.00 -6.79 5.29
N VAL A 19 4.13 -5.79 5.22
CA VAL A 19 4.45 -4.42 5.65
C VAL A 19 3.94 -4.13 7.04
N ASP A 20 4.58 -3.21 7.75
CA ASP A 20 4.10 -2.73 9.03
C ASP A 20 2.94 -1.73 8.88
N HIS A 21 2.02 -1.70 9.84
CA HIS A 21 0.90 -0.74 9.85
C HIS A 21 1.39 0.72 9.81
N SER A 22 2.58 1.00 10.35
CA SER A 22 3.25 2.29 10.25
C SER A 22 3.50 2.73 8.80
N PHE A 23 3.84 1.79 7.92
CA PHE A 23 4.04 2.06 6.49
C PHE A 23 2.74 2.49 5.81
N TYR A 24 1.64 1.78 6.07
CA TYR A 24 0.32 2.20 5.58
C TYR A 24 -0.06 3.58 6.08
N LYS A 25 0.19 3.89 7.36
CA LYS A 25 -0.10 5.21 7.92
C LYS A 25 0.70 6.31 7.22
N GLU A 26 1.99 6.08 6.97
CA GLU A 26 2.86 7.02 6.24
C GLU A 26 2.34 7.27 4.82
N ILE A 27 1.96 6.22 4.10
CA ILE A 27 1.37 6.34 2.76
C ILE A 27 0.01 7.03 2.80
N LYS A 28 -0.82 6.72 3.80
CA LYS A 28 -2.13 7.34 3.96
C LYS A 28 -2.02 8.83 4.28
N GLU A 29 -0.99 9.26 4.99
CA GLU A 29 -0.70 10.68 5.23
C GLU A 29 -0.20 11.39 3.96
N GLN A 30 0.49 10.66 3.06
CA GLN A 30 0.88 11.18 1.74
C GLN A 30 -0.24 11.04 0.68
N CYS A 31 -1.31 10.29 0.97
CA CYS A 31 -2.42 10.04 0.08
C CYS A 31 -3.06 11.36 -0.39
N GLY A 32 -3.12 11.56 -1.71
CA GLY A 32 -3.58 12.83 -2.31
C GLY A 32 -2.46 13.77 -2.76
N CYS A 33 -1.18 13.41 -2.57
CA CYS A 33 -0.07 14.04 -3.28
C CYS A 33 0.16 13.37 -4.64
N ASP A 34 0.42 14.18 -5.68
CA ASP A 34 0.76 13.71 -7.04
C ASP A 34 1.99 12.79 -7.09
N HIS A 35 2.89 12.93 -6.11
CA HIS A 35 4.04 12.05 -5.95
C HIS A 35 4.14 11.58 -4.49
N CYS A 36 3.87 10.30 -4.27
CA CYS A 36 4.10 9.65 -2.98
C CYS A 36 5.42 8.87 -3.03
N SER A 37 6.22 8.96 -1.98
CA SER A 37 7.43 8.14 -1.88
C SER A 37 7.58 7.63 -0.47
N CYS A 38 7.77 6.33 -0.34
CA CYS A 38 7.94 5.69 0.96
C CYS A 38 9.14 4.75 0.92
N LYS A 39 9.77 4.60 2.10
CA LYS A 39 10.93 3.74 2.25
C LYS A 39 10.44 2.37 2.72
N LEU A 40 10.55 1.37 1.85
CA LEU A 40 10.20 -0.02 2.11
C LEU A 40 11.48 -0.85 2.10
N ASP A 41 11.82 -1.49 3.22
CA ASP A 41 12.98 -2.39 3.33
C ASP A 41 14.29 -1.76 2.80
N GLU A 42 14.57 -0.54 3.27
CA GLU A 42 15.69 0.32 2.83
C GLU A 42 15.67 0.80 1.37
N LYS A 43 14.72 0.34 0.55
CA LYS A 43 14.51 0.81 -0.81
C LYS A 43 13.47 1.93 -0.84
N ILE A 44 13.74 2.98 -1.62
CA ILE A 44 12.78 4.05 -1.84
C ILE A 44 11.85 3.60 -2.97
N VAL A 45 10.59 3.35 -2.65
CA VAL A 45 9.56 3.07 -3.63
C VAL A 45 8.82 4.37 -3.93
N LYS A 46 8.78 4.73 -5.20
CA LYS A 46 8.03 5.88 -5.70
C LYS A 46 6.70 5.39 -6.23
N PHE A 47 5.63 5.96 -5.68
CA PHE A 47 4.27 5.78 -6.16
C PHE A 47 3.84 7.10 -6.80
N ASP A 48 3.23 7.03 -7.98
CA ASP A 48 2.43 8.14 -8.51
C ASP A 48 1.22 8.39 -7.59
N SER A 49 0.31 9.29 -7.98
CA SER A 49 -0.96 9.53 -7.28
C SER A 49 -1.61 8.24 -6.77
N VAL A 50 -1.56 8.06 -5.45
CA VAL A 50 -2.18 6.94 -4.73
C VAL A 50 -3.36 7.50 -3.94
N SER A 51 -4.56 7.10 -4.36
CA SER A 51 -5.81 7.42 -3.68
C SER A 51 -6.93 6.55 -4.28
N PRO A 52 -7.66 5.76 -3.48
CA PRO A 52 -7.55 5.53 -2.03
C PRO A 52 -6.49 4.49 -1.61
N VAL A 53 -6.16 4.45 -0.32
CA VAL A 53 -5.22 3.47 0.28
C VAL A 53 -5.95 2.68 1.36
N PHE A 54 -5.84 1.36 1.33
CA PHE A 54 -6.45 0.43 2.30
C PHE A 54 -5.41 -0.41 3.04
N TRP A 55 -5.80 -0.91 4.20
CA TRP A 55 -4.99 -1.77 5.05
C TRP A 55 -5.78 -3.01 5.44
N HIS A 56 -5.12 -4.15 5.40
CA HIS A 56 -5.63 -5.43 5.86
C HIS A 56 -4.64 -6.03 6.87
N GLU A 57 -5.09 -6.36 8.08
CA GLU A 57 -4.22 -6.94 9.14
C GLU A 57 -3.87 -8.42 8.88
N ASP A 58 -4.67 -9.11 8.08
CA ASP A 58 -4.45 -10.51 7.65
C ASP A 58 -3.93 -10.59 6.21
N GLU A 59 -3.20 -11.67 5.90
CA GLU A 59 -2.89 -12.09 4.52
C GLU A 59 -4.20 -12.10 3.74
N VAL A 60 -4.25 -11.40 2.61
CA VAL A 60 -5.47 -11.35 1.81
C VAL A 60 -5.69 -12.76 1.26
N ASP A 61 -6.62 -13.49 1.86
CA ASP A 61 -7.02 -14.82 1.45
C ASP A 61 -7.74 -14.70 0.09
N TRP A 62 -6.98 -14.76 -1.00
CA TRP A 62 -7.48 -14.65 -2.37
C TRP A 62 -8.25 -15.90 -2.83
N ASP A 63 -8.82 -16.67 -1.91
CA ASP A 63 -9.63 -17.86 -2.15
C ASP A 63 -11.05 -17.48 -2.67
N TYR A 64 -11.11 -16.60 -3.67
CA TYR A 64 -12.26 -16.52 -4.56
C TYR A 64 -12.00 -17.49 -5.72
N GLY A 65 -12.20 -18.77 -5.42
CA GLY A 65 -12.23 -19.84 -6.41
C GLY A 65 -13.20 -19.51 -7.54
N TYR A 66 -12.65 -19.33 -8.75
CA TYR A 66 -13.38 -19.25 -10.00
C TYR A 66 -13.74 -20.65 -10.54
#